data_AF-A0A8T3QXH6-F1
#
_entry.id   AF-A0A8T3QXH6-F1
#
_cell.length_a   1.000
_cell.length_b   1.000
_cell.length_c   1.000
_cell.angle_alpha   90.00
_cell.angle_beta   90.00
_cell.angle_gamma   90.00
#
_symmetry.space_group_name_H-M   'P 1'
#
loop_
_entity.id
_entity.type
_entity.pdbx_description
1 polymer ?
#
loop_
_entity_poly.entity_id
_entity_poly.type
_entity_poly.pdbx_seq_one_letter_code
_entity_poly.pdbx_strand_id
1 'polypeptide(L)'
;MQEANPTMPGEAPPRQAPATPGPGAEPALADARALQILTTEHWSLLATRSLAYNEAFSRASMFLSFLSATLIVIGFLVSSLGLSPTVGLLASILLGADLFIGFATLSRLKGASAEELQCVRGMNRIRHAYREMVPGLEPYFVSGFHDDARGVLATYGDVSPSVVRNIIHGLGTSIGMISTIDAMILGALCASIGLGLGLAIEVGLVLAITGFAVAFGLLTVVGMRTALGRKARAESRFPTPD
;
A
#
# COMPACT_ATOMS: atom_id res chain seq x y z
N MET A 1 -48.53 -2.56 -48.78
CA MET A 1 -47.29 -1.84 -49.14
C MET A 1 -46.43 -1.75 -47.91
N GLN A 2 -45.11 -1.90 -48.09
CA GLN A 2 -44.03 -1.85 -47.10
C GLN A 2 -43.61 -3.21 -46.50
N GLU A 3 -42.74 -3.88 -47.25
CA GLU A 3 -41.89 -4.98 -46.76
C GLU A 3 -40.92 -4.46 -45.69
N ALA A 4 -40.86 -5.16 -44.56
CA ALA A 4 -39.89 -4.90 -43.51
C ALA A 4 -38.54 -5.51 -43.89
N ASN A 5 -37.56 -4.65 -44.18
CA ASN A 5 -36.16 -5.00 -44.41
C ASN A 5 -35.50 -5.44 -43.08
N PRO A 6 -34.82 -6.60 -43.00
CA PRO A 6 -34.11 -7.00 -41.79
C PRO A 6 -32.93 -6.07 -41.51
N THR A 7 -32.91 -5.47 -40.32
CA THR A 7 -31.81 -4.63 -39.84
C THR A 7 -30.56 -5.47 -39.65
N MET A 8 -29.53 -5.18 -40.44
CA MET A 8 -28.17 -5.68 -40.26
C MET A 8 -27.61 -5.24 -38.89
N PRO A 9 -26.83 -6.07 -38.19
CA PRO A 9 -26.11 -5.66 -37.00
C PRO A 9 -25.16 -4.51 -37.34
N GLY A 10 -25.28 -3.38 -36.63
CA GLY A 10 -24.41 -2.23 -36.79
C GLY A 10 -22.95 -2.62 -36.55
N GLU A 11 -22.14 -2.49 -37.59
CA GLU A 11 -20.71 -2.70 -37.55
C GLU A 11 -20.10 -1.70 -36.55
N ALA A 12 -19.51 -2.23 -35.48
CA ALA A 12 -18.79 -1.40 -34.51
C ALA A 12 -17.67 -0.63 -35.25
N PRO A 13 -17.47 0.67 -34.96
CA PRO A 13 -16.43 1.43 -35.64
C PRO A 13 -15.08 0.72 -35.46
N PRO A 14 -14.27 0.62 -36.53
CA PRO A 14 -12.99 -0.07 -36.46
C PRO A 14 -12.16 0.54 -35.34
N ARG A 15 -11.64 -0.31 -34.43
CA ARG A 15 -10.62 0.09 -33.46
C ARG A 15 -9.50 0.75 -34.26
N GLN A 16 -9.28 2.03 -34.04
CA GLN A 16 -8.13 2.72 -34.60
C GLN A 16 -6.88 1.98 -34.11
N ALA A 17 -6.19 1.33 -35.03
CA ALA A 17 -4.86 0.81 -34.78
C ALA A 17 -3.96 1.97 -34.34
N PRO A 18 -2.97 1.74 -33.46
CA PRO A 18 -2.03 2.79 -33.08
C PRO A 18 -1.45 3.42 -34.35
N ALA A 19 -1.65 4.73 -34.50
CA ALA A 19 -1.18 5.49 -35.64
C ALA A 19 0.33 5.28 -35.75
N THR A 20 0.76 4.60 -36.80
CA THR A 20 2.16 4.49 -37.15
C THR A 20 2.61 5.91 -37.49
N PRO A 21 3.63 6.48 -36.81
CA PRO A 21 4.06 7.84 -37.11
C PRO A 21 4.44 7.91 -38.58
N GLY A 22 3.82 8.85 -39.31
CA GLY A 22 4.11 9.05 -40.73
C GLY A 22 5.60 9.36 -40.93
N PRO A 23 6.18 8.96 -42.07
CA PRO A 23 7.57 9.29 -42.38
C PRO A 23 7.73 10.81 -42.41
N GLY A 24 8.39 11.36 -41.39
CA GLY A 24 8.58 12.82 -41.19
C GLY A 24 8.04 13.39 -39.87
N ALA A 25 7.40 12.59 -39.01
CA ALA A 25 7.12 13.06 -37.65
C ALA A 25 8.44 13.25 -36.88
N GLU A 26 8.72 14.47 -36.43
CA GLU A 26 9.85 14.70 -35.53
C GLU A 26 9.73 13.80 -34.29
N PRO A 27 10.85 13.33 -33.72
CA PRO A 27 10.82 12.56 -32.49
C PRO A 27 9.96 13.27 -31.44
N ALA A 28 9.07 12.56 -30.74
CA ALA A 28 8.10 13.19 -29.83
C ALA A 28 8.75 14.07 -28.75
N LEU A 29 10.01 13.80 -28.38
CA LEU A 29 10.79 14.59 -27.43
C LEU A 29 11.44 15.85 -28.04
N ALA A 30 11.50 15.96 -29.37
CA ALA A 30 11.97 17.15 -30.08
C ALA A 30 10.92 18.27 -30.13
N ASP A 31 9.64 17.97 -29.86
CA ASP A 31 8.60 19.00 -29.72
C ASP A 31 8.95 19.94 -28.56
N ALA A 32 9.03 21.25 -28.84
CA ALA A 32 9.34 22.29 -27.87
C ALA A 32 8.41 22.29 -26.63
N ARG A 33 7.19 21.76 -26.76
CA ARG A 33 6.21 21.65 -25.67
C ARG A 33 6.44 20.44 -24.77
N ALA A 34 7.23 19.46 -25.20
CA ALA A 34 7.41 18.19 -24.49
C ALA A 34 7.97 18.40 -23.08
N LEU A 35 8.94 19.30 -22.91
CA LEU A 35 9.49 19.63 -21.59
C LEU A 35 8.40 20.17 -20.64
N GLN A 36 7.53 21.06 -21.13
CA GLN A 36 6.44 21.61 -20.33
C GLN A 36 5.44 20.52 -19.92
N ILE A 37 5.02 19.68 -20.87
CA ILE A 37 4.07 18.59 -20.61
C ILE A 37 4.65 17.61 -19.58
N LEU A 38 5.90 17.18 -19.76
CA LEU A 38 6.58 16.25 -18.85
C LEU A 38 6.79 16.86 -17.45
N THR A 39 7.12 18.15 -17.39
CA THR A 39 7.27 18.86 -16.11
C THR A 39 5.94 18.95 -15.37
N THR A 40 4.85 19.29 -16.07
CA THR A 40 3.49 19.33 -15.48
C THR A 40 3.08 17.94 -14.97
N GLU A 41 3.32 16.88 -15.74
CA GLU A 41 3.06 15.52 -15.29
C GLU A 41 3.92 15.15 -14.06
N HIS A 42 5.19 15.54 -14.04
CA HIS A 42 6.07 15.27 -12.90
C HIS A 42 5.54 15.91 -11.60
N TRP A 43 5.10 17.17 -11.67
CA TRP A 43 4.46 17.85 -10.54
C TRP A 43 3.13 17.21 -10.14
N SER A 44 2.33 16.76 -11.12
CA SER A 44 1.10 16.01 -10.86
C SER A 44 1.38 14.73 -10.04
N LEU A 45 2.37 13.92 -10.46
CA LEU A 45 2.77 12.70 -9.76
C LEU A 45 3.29 12.98 -8.33
N LEU A 46 4.07 14.05 -8.15
CA LEU A 46 4.52 14.50 -6.82
C LEU A 46 3.33 14.88 -5.92
N ALA A 47 2.35 15.61 -6.46
CA ALA A 47 1.15 15.99 -5.74
C ALA A 47 0.31 14.77 -5.35
N THR A 48 0.08 13.83 -6.28
CA THR A 48 -0.63 12.57 -6.01
C THR A 48 0.04 11.77 -4.90
N ARG A 49 1.37 11.64 -4.94
CA ARG A 49 2.14 10.95 -3.90
C ARG A 49 1.98 11.62 -2.52
N SER A 50 2.05 12.94 -2.47
CA SER A 50 1.86 13.71 -1.23
C SER A 50 0.46 13.53 -0.64
N LEU A 51 -0.58 13.57 -1.48
CA LEU A 51 -1.96 13.35 -1.06
C LEU A 51 -2.17 11.94 -0.49
N ALA A 52 -1.63 10.91 -1.13
CA ALA A 52 -1.71 9.53 -0.65
C ALA A 52 -1.03 9.37 0.73
N TYR A 53 0.14 10.00 0.93
CA TYR A 53 0.82 10.00 2.22
C TYR A 53 0.03 10.72 3.31
N ASN A 54 -0.52 11.89 3.01
CA ASN A 54 -1.32 12.65 3.98
C ASN A 54 -2.57 11.89 4.40
N GLU A 55 -3.26 11.24 3.47
CA GLU A 55 -4.41 10.41 3.78
C GLU A 55 -4.02 9.20 4.65
N ALA A 56 -2.93 8.50 4.29
CA ALA A 56 -2.42 7.36 5.05
C ALA A 56 -2.04 7.75 6.49
N PHE A 57 -1.33 8.86 6.64
CA PHE A 57 -0.92 9.38 7.95
C PHE A 57 -2.15 9.79 8.78
N SER A 58 -3.10 10.51 8.19
CA SER A 58 -4.33 10.92 8.85
C SER A 58 -5.14 9.72 9.37
N ARG A 59 -5.30 8.67 8.55
CA ARG A 59 -5.99 7.44 8.97
C ARG A 59 -5.26 6.72 10.10
N ALA A 60 -3.93 6.61 10.02
CA ALA A 60 -3.13 6.01 11.09
C ALA A 60 -3.29 6.80 12.42
N SER A 61 -3.25 8.14 12.37
CA SER A 61 -3.48 8.97 13.55
C SER A 61 -4.88 8.81 14.12
N MET A 62 -5.93 8.77 13.28
CA MET A 62 -7.31 8.54 13.75
C MET A 62 -7.46 7.17 14.43
N PHE A 63 -6.86 6.12 13.85
CA PHE A 63 -6.86 4.79 14.43
C PHE A 63 -6.18 4.76 15.80
N LEU A 64 -4.97 5.33 15.93
CA LEU A 64 -4.26 5.38 17.21
C LEU A 64 -5.01 6.17 18.28
N SER A 65 -5.70 7.25 17.89
CA SER A 65 -6.56 8.01 18.79
C SER A 65 -7.76 7.20 19.27
N PHE A 66 -8.43 6.48 18.37
CA PHE A 66 -9.56 5.61 18.71
C PHE A 66 -9.13 4.46 19.62
N LEU A 67 -8.05 3.76 19.26
CA LEU A 67 -7.45 2.69 20.07
C LEU A 67 -7.07 3.20 21.46
N SER A 68 -6.47 4.38 21.56
CA SER A 68 -6.11 4.98 22.86
C SER A 68 -7.35 5.23 23.72
N ALA A 69 -8.42 5.78 23.14
CA ALA A 69 -9.69 5.99 23.85
C ALA A 69 -10.31 4.65 24.30
N THR A 70 -10.30 3.62 23.43
CA THR A 70 -10.75 2.27 23.77
C THR A 70 -9.97 1.70 24.96
N LEU A 71 -8.63 1.76 24.92
CA LEU A 71 -7.79 1.25 26.00
C LEU A 71 -8.04 1.98 27.33
N ILE A 72 -8.30 3.29 27.29
CA ILE A 72 -8.70 4.06 28.47
C ILE A 72 -10.03 3.53 29.04
N VAL A 73 -11.05 3.33 28.20
CA VAL A 73 -12.36 2.80 28.61
C VAL A 73 -12.22 1.40 29.21
N ILE A 74 -11.43 0.52 28.59
CA ILE A 74 -11.15 -0.82 29.13
C ILE A 74 -10.45 -0.72 30.48
N GLY A 75 -9.48 0.18 30.64
CA GLY A 75 -8.81 0.44 31.92
C GLY A 75 -9.79 0.84 33.03
N PHE A 76 -10.76 1.70 32.73
CA PHE A 76 -11.82 2.07 33.68
C PHE A 76 -12.77 0.91 34.00
N LEU A 77 -13.13 0.08 33.02
CA LEU A 77 -13.94 -1.12 33.25
C LEU A 77 -13.23 -2.09 34.20
N VAL A 78 -11.94 -2.35 33.97
CA VAL A 78 -11.12 -3.22 34.84
C VAL A 78 -10.99 -2.62 36.25
N SER A 79 -10.79 -1.31 36.36
CA SER A 79 -10.68 -0.61 37.66
C SER A 79 -11.97 -0.67 38.49
N SER A 80 -13.13 -0.58 37.83
CA SER A 80 -14.44 -0.56 38.51
C SER A 80 -15.04 -1.94 38.77
N LEU A 81 -14.85 -2.89 37.86
CA LEU A 81 -15.51 -4.21 37.89
C LEU A 81 -14.52 -5.38 38.06
N GLY A 82 -13.22 -5.09 38.21
CA GLY A 82 -12.17 -6.10 38.21
C GLY A 82 -12.06 -6.86 36.89
N LEU A 83 -11.34 -7.99 36.90
CA LEU A 83 -11.26 -8.92 35.76
C LEU A 83 -12.47 -9.86 35.72
N SER A 84 -13.68 -9.31 35.77
CA SER A 84 -14.90 -10.10 35.68
C SER A 84 -15.19 -10.53 34.22
N PRO A 85 -15.94 -11.63 34.00
CA PRO A 85 -16.32 -12.07 32.65
C PRO A 85 -17.04 -10.98 31.84
N THR A 86 -17.85 -10.15 32.50
CA THR A 86 -18.52 -9.00 31.87
C THR A 86 -17.52 -8.02 31.25
N VAL A 87 -16.40 -7.75 31.92
CA VAL A 87 -15.34 -6.89 31.38
C VAL A 87 -14.67 -7.54 30.17
N GLY A 88 -14.44 -8.85 30.19
CA GLY A 88 -13.91 -9.59 29.03
C GLY A 88 -14.80 -9.46 27.79
N LEU A 89 -16.12 -9.60 27.96
CA LEU A 89 -17.08 -9.45 26.86
C LEU A 89 -17.15 -8.01 26.33
N LEU A 90 -17.20 -7.01 27.22
CA LEU A 90 -17.22 -5.60 26.82
C LEU A 90 -15.92 -5.18 26.11
N ALA A 91 -14.77 -5.59 26.66
CA ALA A 91 -13.47 -5.37 26.03
C ALA A 91 -13.40 -6.03 24.64
N SER A 92 -13.98 -7.22 24.48
CA SER A 92 -14.02 -7.90 23.19
C SER A 92 -14.80 -7.13 22.12
N ILE A 93 -15.92 -6.49 22.48
CA ILE A 93 -16.69 -5.64 21.56
C ILE A 93 -15.85 -4.44 21.12
N LEU A 94 -15.20 -3.77 22.07
CA LEU A 94 -14.40 -2.58 21.78
C LEU A 94 -13.15 -2.91 20.95
N LEU A 95 -12.39 -3.93 21.35
CA LEU A 95 -11.22 -4.41 20.61
C LEU A 95 -11.59 -4.97 19.23
N GLY A 96 -12.78 -5.56 19.09
CA GLY A 96 -13.31 -5.97 17.78
C GLY A 96 -13.54 -4.79 16.85
N ALA A 97 -14.07 -3.68 17.37
CA ALA A 97 -14.22 -2.43 16.61
C ALA A 97 -12.85 -1.81 16.25
N ASP A 98 -11.91 -1.77 17.20
CA ASP A 98 -10.54 -1.31 16.95
C ASP A 98 -9.88 -2.14 15.84
N LEU A 99 -10.01 -3.47 15.90
CA LEU A 99 -9.41 -4.38 14.92
C LEU A 99 -9.99 -4.15 13.51
N PHE A 100 -11.30 -3.91 13.41
CA PHE A 100 -11.94 -3.57 12.13
C PHE A 100 -11.36 -2.27 11.56
N ILE A 101 -11.22 -1.23 12.38
CA ILE A 101 -10.65 0.06 11.97
C ILE A 101 -9.16 -0.09 11.61
N GLY A 102 -8.43 -0.90 12.36
CA GLY A 102 -7.04 -1.25 12.11
C GLY A 102 -6.86 -1.88 10.73
N PHE A 103 -7.63 -2.93 10.41
CA PHE A 103 -7.62 -3.55 9.08
C PHE A 103 -8.01 -2.59 7.95
N ALA A 104 -9.02 -1.73 8.17
CA ALA A 104 -9.40 -0.71 7.20
C ALA A 104 -8.24 0.28 6.95
N THR A 105 -7.55 0.70 8.01
CA THR A 105 -6.36 1.57 7.94
C THR A 105 -5.22 0.89 7.19
N LEU A 106 -4.93 -0.36 7.53
CA LEU A 106 -3.89 -1.16 6.88
C LEU A 106 -4.18 -1.36 5.38
N SER A 107 -5.44 -1.56 5.00
CA SER A 107 -5.85 -1.71 3.60
C SER A 107 -5.55 -0.44 2.78
N ARG A 108 -5.87 0.74 3.33
CA ARG A 108 -5.59 2.01 2.66
C ARG A 108 -4.08 2.26 2.57
N LEU A 109 -3.34 1.98 3.64
CA LEU A 109 -1.87 2.10 3.65
C LEU A 109 -1.21 1.25 2.55
N LYS A 110 -1.69 0.00 2.38
CA LYS A 110 -1.23 -0.88 1.29
C LYS A 110 -1.61 -0.38 -0.10
N GLY A 111 -2.74 0.33 -0.22
CA GLY A 111 -3.16 1.02 -1.44
C GLY A 111 -2.28 2.25 -1.74
N ALA A 112 -2.05 3.09 -0.74
CA ALA A 112 -1.21 4.28 -0.84
C ALA A 112 0.23 3.92 -1.26
N SER A 113 0.79 2.86 -0.68
CA SER A 113 2.10 2.35 -1.09
C SER A 113 2.11 1.83 -2.54
N ALA A 114 1.01 1.27 -3.04
CA ALA A 114 0.92 0.85 -4.43
C ALA A 114 0.83 2.04 -5.41
N GLU A 115 0.00 3.03 -5.09
CA GLU A 115 -0.11 4.31 -5.80
C GLU A 115 1.25 5.03 -5.84
N GLU A 116 1.98 4.98 -4.72
CA GLU A 116 3.31 5.54 -4.59
C GLU A 116 4.32 4.88 -5.54
N LEU A 117 4.39 3.55 -5.54
CA LEU A 117 5.28 2.82 -6.47
C LEU A 117 4.94 3.16 -7.93
N GLN A 118 3.66 3.33 -8.27
CA GLN A 118 3.26 3.75 -9.60
C GLN A 118 3.71 5.17 -9.93
N CYS A 119 3.58 6.11 -8.99
CA CYS A 119 4.09 7.47 -9.15
C CYS A 119 5.61 7.47 -9.37
N VAL A 120 6.38 6.72 -8.57
CA VAL A 120 7.83 6.61 -8.73
C VAL A 120 8.20 6.02 -10.10
N ARG A 121 7.46 5.01 -10.59
CA ARG A 121 7.65 4.47 -11.95
C ARG A 121 7.45 5.54 -13.02
N GLY A 122 6.35 6.31 -12.93
CA GLY A 122 6.07 7.41 -13.86
C GLY A 122 7.17 8.48 -13.81
N MET A 123 7.62 8.85 -12.60
CA MET A 123 8.70 9.81 -12.42
C MET A 123 10.03 9.31 -13.01
N ASN A 124 10.36 8.03 -12.87
CA ASN A 124 11.57 7.45 -13.47
C ASN A 124 11.51 7.50 -15.01
N ARG A 125 10.35 7.24 -15.62
CA ARG A 125 10.15 7.40 -17.08
C ARG A 125 10.34 8.84 -17.53
N ILE A 126 9.83 9.80 -16.76
CA ILE A 126 10.01 11.23 -17.05
C ILE A 126 11.49 11.63 -16.93
N ARG A 127 12.21 11.12 -15.91
CA ARG A 127 13.66 11.35 -15.79
C ARG A 127 14.44 10.74 -16.96
N HIS A 128 14.01 9.59 -17.46
CA HIS A 128 14.58 9.02 -18.68
C HIS A 128 14.41 9.96 -19.88
N ALA A 129 13.22 10.54 -20.06
CA ALA A 129 12.98 11.52 -21.11
C ALA A 129 13.84 12.79 -20.96
N TYR A 130 14.04 13.29 -19.74
CA TYR A 130 14.92 14.45 -19.49
C TYR A 130 16.37 14.18 -19.89
N ARG A 131 16.87 12.96 -19.64
CA ARG A 131 18.19 12.51 -20.08
C ARG A 131 18.30 12.47 -21.60
N GLU A 132 17.27 11.98 -22.29
CA GLU A 132 17.25 11.94 -23.76
C GLU A 132 17.20 13.35 -24.37
N MET A 133 16.46 14.27 -23.74
CA MET A 133 16.38 15.67 -24.17
C MET A 133 17.70 16.43 -23.97
N VAL A 134 18.37 16.22 -22.83
CA VAL A 134 19.63 16.91 -22.50
C VAL A 134 20.64 15.89 -21.96
N PRO A 135 21.44 15.27 -22.85
CA PRO A 135 22.50 14.34 -22.44
C PRO A 135 23.53 15.02 -21.54
N GLY A 136 24.00 14.33 -20.49
CA GLY A 136 24.98 14.85 -19.52
C GLY A 136 24.37 15.33 -18.19
N LEU A 137 23.04 15.29 -18.03
CA LEU A 137 22.37 15.63 -16.77
C LEU A 137 22.41 14.50 -15.72
N GLU A 138 22.84 13.29 -16.10
CA GLU A 138 22.83 12.11 -15.24
C GLU A 138 23.52 12.31 -13.88
N PRO A 139 24.68 13.00 -13.77
CA PRO A 139 25.36 13.23 -12.49
C PRO A 139 24.56 14.09 -11.50
N TYR A 140 23.54 14.83 -11.97
CA TYR A 140 22.73 15.71 -11.12
C TYR A 140 21.46 15.03 -10.59
N PHE A 141 21.13 13.83 -11.07
CA PHE A 141 19.97 13.08 -10.58
C PHE A 141 20.35 12.17 -9.40
N VAL A 142 19.67 12.35 -8.27
CA VAL A 142 19.82 11.48 -7.09
C VAL A 142 19.04 10.17 -7.22
N SER A 143 17.94 10.18 -7.97
CA SER A 143 17.05 9.03 -8.15
C SER A 143 17.20 8.44 -9.54
N GLY A 144 16.87 7.15 -9.67
CA GLY A 144 17.03 6.42 -10.92
C GLY A 144 16.09 6.88 -12.04
N PHE A 145 16.43 6.44 -13.26
CA PHE A 145 15.68 6.66 -14.50
C PHE A 145 15.17 5.34 -15.11
N HIS A 146 15.26 4.24 -14.37
CA HIS A 146 14.74 2.93 -14.77
C HIS A 146 13.38 2.65 -14.14
N ASP A 147 12.42 2.16 -14.92
CA ASP A 147 11.02 2.01 -14.50
C ASP A 147 10.63 0.57 -14.08
N ASP A 148 11.62 -0.32 -14.08
CA ASP A 148 11.50 -1.68 -13.61
C ASP A 148 11.49 -1.75 -12.07
N ALA A 149 11.16 -2.94 -11.54
CA ALA A 149 11.04 -3.13 -10.09
C ALA A 149 12.35 -2.79 -9.34
N ARG A 150 13.52 -3.05 -9.92
CA ARG A 150 14.82 -2.74 -9.30
C ARG A 150 15.05 -1.22 -9.28
N GLY A 151 14.84 -0.53 -10.39
CA GLY A 151 14.98 0.92 -10.48
C GLY A 151 14.04 1.70 -9.55
N VAL A 152 12.81 1.21 -9.38
CA VAL A 152 11.84 1.81 -8.45
C VAL A 152 12.26 1.60 -7.00
N LEU A 153 12.60 0.36 -6.65
CA LEU A 153 12.98 0.01 -5.28
C LEU A 153 14.29 0.65 -4.84
N ALA A 154 15.22 0.91 -5.77
CA ALA A 154 16.45 1.65 -5.47
C ALA A 154 16.19 3.05 -4.86
N THR A 155 15.01 3.65 -5.13
CA THR A 155 14.58 4.91 -4.51
C THR A 155 14.39 4.79 -2.99
N TYR A 156 14.14 3.59 -2.49
CA TYR A 156 13.91 3.29 -1.07
C TYR A 156 15.15 2.70 -0.38
N GLY A 157 16.30 2.62 -1.09
CA GLY A 157 17.54 2.06 -0.57
C GLY A 157 17.76 0.58 -0.94
N ASP A 158 18.80 0.00 -0.36
CA ASP A 158 19.34 -1.29 -0.79
C ASP A 158 18.57 -2.48 -0.19
N VAL A 159 17.98 -3.30 -1.06
CA VAL A 159 17.13 -4.43 -0.65
C VAL A 159 18.00 -5.57 -0.16
N SER A 160 17.75 -6.04 1.06
CA SER A 160 18.50 -7.19 1.61
C SER A 160 18.14 -8.50 0.94
N PRO A 161 19.12 -9.39 0.69
CA PRO A 161 18.82 -10.80 0.45
C PRO A 161 18.37 -11.55 1.72
N SER A 162 18.65 -11.01 2.92
CA SER A 162 18.27 -11.67 4.19
C SER A 162 16.80 -11.44 4.56
N VAL A 163 16.06 -12.54 4.74
CA VAL A 163 14.66 -12.55 5.19
C VAL A 163 14.49 -11.85 6.54
N VAL A 164 15.39 -12.10 7.49
CA VAL A 164 15.35 -11.49 8.83
C VAL A 164 15.54 -9.98 8.73
N ARG A 165 16.50 -9.51 7.92
CA ARG A 165 16.71 -8.08 7.69
C ARG A 165 15.50 -7.43 7.02
N ASN A 166 14.83 -8.13 6.11
CA ASN A 166 13.61 -7.63 5.46
C ASN A 166 12.42 -7.55 6.42
N ILE A 167 12.29 -8.48 7.37
CA ILE A 167 11.28 -8.40 8.44
C ILE A 167 11.58 -7.20 9.35
N ILE A 168 12.81 -7.07 9.83
CA ILE A 168 13.24 -5.95 10.69
C ILE A 168 13.02 -4.60 9.97
N HIS A 169 13.38 -4.51 8.69
CA HIS A 169 13.12 -3.32 7.89
C HIS A 169 11.61 -3.08 7.73
N GLY A 170 10.83 -4.13 7.48
CA GLY A 170 9.38 -4.07 7.39
C GLY A 170 8.73 -3.50 8.65
N LEU A 171 9.22 -3.87 9.83
CA LEU A 171 8.77 -3.32 11.12
C LEU A 171 9.00 -1.81 11.25
N GLY A 172 10.02 -1.27 10.58
CA GLY A 172 10.28 0.18 10.54
C GLY A 172 9.35 0.96 9.61
N THR A 173 8.55 0.28 8.79
CA THR A 173 7.60 0.94 7.88
C THR A 173 6.25 1.19 8.56
N SER A 174 5.51 2.21 8.12
CA SER A 174 4.15 2.47 8.62
C SER A 174 3.21 1.27 8.46
N ILE A 175 3.34 0.50 7.37
CA ILE A 175 2.56 -0.72 7.13
C ILE A 175 2.89 -1.80 8.16
N GLY A 176 4.18 -2.03 8.44
CA GLY A 176 4.62 -3.02 9.41
C GLY A 176 4.24 -2.65 10.84
N MET A 177 4.38 -1.38 11.22
CA MET A 177 3.95 -0.90 12.53
C MET A 177 2.44 -1.12 12.74
N ILE A 178 1.59 -0.67 11.80
CA ILE A 178 0.13 -0.87 11.91
C ILE A 178 -0.23 -2.36 11.89
N SER A 179 0.41 -3.17 11.04
CA SER A 179 0.18 -4.64 11.04
C SER A 179 0.54 -5.29 12.38
N THR A 180 1.58 -4.80 13.05
CA THR A 180 1.98 -5.29 14.37
C THR A 180 0.97 -4.89 15.43
N ILE A 181 0.47 -3.66 15.39
CA ILE A 181 -0.59 -3.18 16.29
C ILE A 181 -1.87 -4.00 16.09
N ASP A 182 -2.30 -4.23 14.85
CA ASP A 182 -3.46 -5.07 14.54
C ASP A 182 -3.29 -6.51 15.08
N ALA A 183 -2.08 -7.08 14.93
CA ALA A 183 -1.77 -8.40 15.50
C ALA A 183 -1.86 -8.39 17.04
N MET A 184 -1.38 -7.32 17.70
CA MET A 184 -1.48 -7.17 19.15
C MET A 184 -2.94 -7.06 19.60
N ILE A 185 -3.74 -6.28 18.89
CA ILE A 185 -5.18 -6.15 19.16
C ILE A 185 -5.88 -7.50 18.99
N LEU A 186 -5.56 -8.27 17.94
CA LEU A 186 -6.15 -9.59 17.76
C LEU A 186 -5.77 -10.55 18.90
N GLY A 187 -4.52 -10.53 19.36
CA GLY A 187 -4.10 -11.27 20.55
C GLY A 187 -4.90 -10.85 21.79
N ALA A 188 -4.97 -9.55 22.08
CA ALA A 188 -5.75 -9.01 23.19
C ALA A 188 -7.24 -9.41 23.09
N LEU A 189 -7.82 -9.35 21.90
CA LEU A 189 -9.20 -9.77 21.63
C LEU A 189 -9.40 -11.25 21.93
N CYS A 190 -8.49 -12.14 21.51
CA CYS A 190 -8.57 -13.57 21.84
C CYS A 190 -8.55 -13.80 23.36
N ALA A 191 -7.70 -13.08 24.10
CA ALA A 191 -7.65 -13.17 25.56
C ALA A 191 -8.93 -12.62 26.21
N SER A 192 -9.43 -11.47 25.76
CA SER A 192 -10.67 -10.86 26.25
C SER A 192 -11.87 -11.76 26.04
N ILE A 193 -11.97 -12.43 24.88
CA ILE A 193 -13.03 -13.42 24.62
C ILE A 193 -12.89 -14.59 25.59
N GLY A 194 -11.69 -15.13 25.77
CA GLY A 194 -11.44 -16.23 26.71
C GLY A 194 -11.85 -15.89 28.14
N LEU A 195 -11.43 -14.73 28.64
CA LEU A 195 -11.83 -14.22 29.96
C LEU A 195 -13.35 -13.99 30.06
N GLY A 196 -13.96 -13.48 28.99
CA GLY A 196 -15.41 -13.28 28.90
C GLY A 196 -16.22 -14.56 28.95
N LEU A 197 -15.63 -15.68 28.51
CA LEU A 197 -16.18 -17.03 28.62
C LEU A 197 -15.86 -17.70 29.97
N GLY A 198 -15.21 -16.99 30.90
CA GLY A 198 -14.86 -17.51 32.22
C GLY A 198 -13.62 -18.40 32.25
N LEU A 199 -12.78 -18.37 31.20
CA LEU A 199 -11.49 -19.07 31.22
C LEU A 199 -10.54 -18.42 32.23
N ALA A 200 -9.65 -19.24 32.78
CA ALA A 200 -8.62 -18.78 33.70
C ALA A 200 -7.64 -17.80 33.02
N ILE A 201 -7.02 -16.92 33.80
CA ILE A 201 -6.14 -15.86 33.29
C ILE A 201 -4.92 -16.41 32.56
N GLU A 202 -4.41 -17.56 32.99
CA GLU A 202 -3.28 -18.26 32.37
C GLU A 202 -3.64 -18.71 30.95
N VAL A 203 -4.88 -19.19 30.75
CA VAL A 203 -5.39 -19.55 29.43
C VAL A 203 -5.55 -18.30 28.57
N GLY A 204 -6.06 -17.21 29.14
CA GLY A 204 -6.14 -15.91 28.48
C GLY A 204 -4.78 -15.41 27.97
N LEU A 205 -3.73 -15.53 28.78
CA LEU A 205 -2.36 -15.15 28.37
C LEU A 205 -1.84 -15.99 27.21
N VAL A 206 -2.08 -17.30 27.23
CA VAL A 206 -1.73 -18.19 26.12
C VAL A 206 -2.50 -17.80 24.86
N LEU A 207 -3.79 -17.50 24.95
CA LEU A 207 -4.61 -17.02 23.83
C LEU A 207 -4.09 -15.68 23.26
N ALA A 208 -3.65 -14.75 24.12
CA ALA A 208 -3.04 -13.50 23.66
C ALA A 208 -1.75 -13.73 22.86
N ILE A 209 -0.82 -14.51 23.42
CA ILE A 209 0.48 -14.75 22.80
C ILE A 209 0.31 -15.51 21.48
N THR A 210 -0.52 -16.56 21.48
CA THR A 210 -0.78 -17.36 20.28
C THR A 210 -1.54 -16.57 19.22
N GLY A 211 -2.57 -15.81 19.60
CA GLY A 211 -3.32 -14.93 18.70
C GLY A 211 -2.42 -13.89 18.04
N PHE A 212 -1.57 -13.23 18.82
CA PHE A 212 -0.56 -12.30 18.30
C PHE A 212 0.40 -12.97 17.33
N ALA A 213 1.02 -14.10 17.72
CA ALA A 213 2.02 -14.78 16.91
C ALA A 213 1.44 -15.26 15.57
N VAL A 214 0.23 -15.82 15.59
CA VAL A 214 -0.48 -16.26 14.38
C VAL A 214 -0.84 -15.07 13.49
N ALA A 215 -1.42 -14.01 14.06
CA ALA A 215 -1.79 -12.81 13.31
C ALA A 215 -0.57 -12.15 12.66
N PHE A 216 0.49 -11.96 13.44
CA PHE A 216 1.74 -11.35 12.99
C PHE A 216 2.39 -12.18 11.87
N GLY A 217 2.46 -13.51 12.05
CA GLY A 217 2.97 -14.43 11.03
C GLY A 217 2.15 -14.35 9.74
N LEU A 218 0.81 -14.41 9.84
CA LEU A 218 -0.08 -14.33 8.68
C LEU A 218 0.07 -13.00 7.94
N LEU A 219 0.05 -11.87 8.65
CA LEU A 219 0.18 -10.55 8.05
C LEU A 219 1.53 -10.37 7.36
N THR A 220 2.61 -10.88 7.97
CA THR A 220 3.95 -10.86 7.38
C THR A 220 4.03 -11.71 6.12
N VAL A 221 3.51 -12.95 6.16
CA VAL A 221 3.52 -13.87 5.00
C VAL A 221 2.67 -13.31 3.86
N VAL A 222 1.45 -12.84 4.14
CA VAL A 222 0.57 -12.23 3.14
C VAL A 222 1.20 -10.96 2.57
N GLY A 223 1.80 -10.12 3.41
CA GLY A 223 2.55 -8.93 2.98
C GLY A 223 3.69 -9.27 2.02
N MET A 224 4.49 -10.29 2.36
CA MET A 224 5.60 -10.72 1.52
C MET A 224 5.13 -11.32 0.18
N ARG A 225 4.10 -12.18 0.19
CA ARG A 225 3.54 -12.77 -1.03
C ARG A 225 2.94 -11.73 -1.97
N THR A 226 2.21 -10.76 -1.42
CA THR A 226 1.62 -9.68 -2.23
C THR A 226 2.69 -8.76 -2.82
N ALA A 227 3.75 -8.45 -2.06
CA ALA A 227 4.89 -7.69 -2.55
C ALA A 227 5.59 -8.40 -3.73
N LEU A 228 5.84 -9.71 -3.61
CA LEU A 228 6.45 -10.52 -4.68
C LEU A 228 5.57 -10.60 -5.93
N GLY A 229 4.26 -10.83 -5.77
CA GLY A 229 3.33 -10.91 -6.90
C GLY A 229 3.19 -9.59 -7.68
N ARG A 230 3.31 -8.44 -6.99
CA ARG A 230 3.31 -7.12 -7.65
C ARG A 230 4.56 -6.89 -8.50
N LYS A 231 5.73 -7.35 -8.05
CA LYS A 231 6.98 -7.24 -8.84
C LYS A 231 6.88 -7.98 -10.17
N ALA A 232 6.29 -9.18 -10.15
CA ALA A 232 6.17 -10.03 -11.34
C ALA A 232 5.26 -9.47 -12.45
N ARG A 233 4.39 -8.49 -12.15
CA ARG A 233 3.41 -7.93 -13.09
C ARG A 233 3.81 -6.55 -13.65
N ALA A 234 4.97 -6.02 -13.26
CA ALA A 234 5.38 -4.68 -13.64
C ALA A 234 6.02 -4.69 -15.04
N GLU A 235 5.26 -4.36 -16.08
CA GLU A 235 5.83 -4.11 -17.42
C GLU A 235 6.77 -2.89 -17.40
N SER A 236 8.05 -3.13 -17.68
CA SER A 236 9.08 -2.09 -17.76
C SER A 236 9.28 -1.65 -19.20
N ARG A 237 9.35 -0.34 -19.43
CA ARG A 237 9.71 0.25 -20.73
C ARG A 237 11.19 0.60 -20.80
N PHE A 238 11.81 0.94 -19.67
CA PHE A 238 13.20 1.34 -19.53
C PHE A 238 13.84 0.52 -18.39
N PRO A 239 14.16 -0.76 -18.63
CA PRO A 239 14.69 -1.65 -17.60
C PRO A 239 16.11 -1.26 -17.19
N THR A 240 16.51 -1.67 -15.98
CA THR A 240 17.93 -1.60 -15.57
C THR A 240 18.77 -2.53 -16.44
N PRO A 241 20.03 -2.17 -16.78
CA PRO A 241 20.95 -3.08 -17.46
C PRO A 241 21.29 -4.29 -16.56
N ASP A 242 21.51 -5.45 -17.19
CA ASP A 242 21.95 -6.69 -16.51
C ASP A 242 23.36 -6.58 -15.93
#